data_AF-A0A9R0JYG6-F1
#
_entry.id   AF-A0A9R0JYG6-F1
#
_cell.length_a   1.000
_cell.length_b   1.000
_cell.length_c   1.000
_cell.angle_alpha   90.00
_cell.angle_beta   90.00
_cell.angle_gamma   90.00
#
_symmetry.space_group_name_H-M   'P 1'
#
loop_
_entity.id
_entity.type
_entity.pdbx_description
1 polymer ?
#
loop_
_entity_poly.entity_id
_entity_poly.type
_entity_poly.pdbx_seq_one_letter_code
_entity_poly.pdbx_strand_id
1 'polypeptide(L)'
;MAQHGSCEIGNKNRDDGLQFGTVLVKFKNEPEVAIRDAKYELLLNLRGQRTGNDQLGGDIVMVLDVRDGIKAEKLKEMKQAAQMVINKLSPSDRLLIVTLPSKSEKAARYMRYMNPESKALEEYIVQNLVVGGNAATNNINGALKTALNDLDHRKKVAGRSGAIILMSDDGVHNESGRATKICVDHYPVYVFCFGNGSQVLKEIATNSKDGKFNLVNPDNLSEVVSECLDGILSVPVHDVNLVIKPLTSSVTKTAKITTKINKVYAGKYPQSREEQTGSVTVSFGNLYKREKRAAVVDLSLLDIANPIDINALQIFCTYRGETGILKTNPLIFRVKRRTAPTVTQSTRTYAKSVEMAKRELEGTSVTPITPKLMVEKYGPYGSQNPENYSYKFQEGESIKHVIVRYGYIVDAIEFVVAKPNGDTYTKMFGGDNENQSIKFAFKSGEKLTQFSGTYGNYKYQGNQCLIATIKIHTNLCPSGYGPFGRGMGVEHVRNFSTPLPLNGPIVGVFGRHHNYLESVGIFVKKITS
;
A
#
# COMPACT_ATOMS: atom_id res chain seq x y z
N MET A 1 -27.49 -15.71 19.22
CA MET A 1 -26.45 -14.76 18.73
C MET A 1 -25.09 -15.44 18.85
N ALA A 2 -24.43 -15.71 17.74
CA ALA A 2 -23.17 -16.46 17.69
C ALA A 2 -21.96 -15.59 18.12
N GLN A 3 -21.17 -16.07 19.09
CA GLN A 3 -19.97 -15.39 19.57
C GLN A 3 -18.75 -15.79 18.72
N HIS A 4 -17.98 -14.79 18.29
CA HIS A 4 -16.82 -14.95 17.41
C HIS A 4 -15.62 -14.27 18.04
N GLY A 5 -14.48 -14.96 18.15
CA GLY A 5 -13.21 -14.36 18.55
C GLY A 5 -12.46 -13.84 17.33
N SER A 6 -12.59 -12.55 17.02
CA SER A 6 -11.68 -11.84 16.11
C SER A 6 -11.01 -10.72 16.89
N CYS A 7 -9.70 -10.78 17.04
CA CYS A 7 -8.91 -9.70 17.65
C CYS A 7 -8.43 -8.78 16.52
N GLU A 8 -8.90 -7.53 16.50
CA GLU A 8 -8.30 -6.46 15.70
C GLU A 8 -7.41 -5.62 16.61
N ILE A 9 -6.15 -5.44 16.23
CA ILE A 9 -5.18 -4.58 16.91
C ILE A 9 -5.16 -3.23 16.15
N GLY A 10 -5.77 -2.18 16.67
CA GLY A 10 -5.75 -0.82 16.07
C GLY A 10 -6.29 0.28 17.00
N ASN A 11 -5.98 1.55 16.78
CA ASN A 11 -6.30 2.64 17.75
C ASN A 11 -7.67 3.32 17.46
N LYS A 12 -8.44 3.62 18.52
CA LYS A 12 -9.58 4.56 18.50
C LYS A 12 -9.94 5.04 19.91
N ASN A 13 -10.05 6.35 20.12
CA ASN A 13 -11.10 7.04 20.88
C ASN A 13 -10.88 8.56 20.67
N ARG A 14 -11.85 9.38 20.27
CA ARG A 14 -13.00 9.92 21.04
C ARG A 14 -12.61 10.32 22.45
N ASP A 15 -12.25 11.59 22.54
CA ASP A 15 -12.23 12.50 23.67
C ASP A 15 -11.52 12.04 24.95
N ASP A 16 -10.63 12.93 25.39
CA ASP A 16 -9.95 13.00 26.69
C ASP A 16 -8.66 12.16 26.86
N GLY A 17 -7.51 12.85 26.72
CA GLY A 17 -6.21 12.48 27.30
C GLY A 17 -5.32 11.55 26.45
N LEU A 18 -4.32 12.12 25.77
CA LEU A 18 -3.31 11.39 25.01
C LEU A 18 -2.48 10.44 25.91
N GLN A 19 -2.65 9.12 25.76
CA GLN A 19 -1.63 8.12 26.05
C GLN A 19 -1.14 7.47 24.75
N PHE A 20 0.18 7.49 24.54
CA PHE A 20 0.86 6.94 23.37
C PHE A 20 0.97 5.41 23.45
N GLY A 21 0.77 4.71 22.33
CA GLY A 21 0.99 3.26 22.23
C GLY A 21 -0.24 2.37 22.51
N THR A 22 -1.44 2.93 22.57
CA THR A 22 -2.63 2.13 22.88
C THR A 22 -3.23 1.49 21.62
N VAL A 23 -3.15 0.16 21.57
CA VAL A 23 -3.92 -0.67 20.66
C VAL A 23 -5.30 -0.88 21.28
N LEU A 24 -6.37 -0.47 20.60
CA LEU A 24 -7.71 -1.00 20.89
C LEU A 24 -7.82 -2.40 20.32
N VAL A 25 -8.16 -3.34 21.20
CA VAL A 25 -8.58 -4.67 20.83
C VAL A 25 -10.00 -4.89 21.30
N LYS A 26 -10.88 -5.27 20.37
CA LYS A 26 -12.24 -5.72 20.69
C LYS A 26 -12.34 -7.21 20.45
N PHE A 27 -12.46 -8.01 21.52
CA PHE A 27 -13.12 -9.30 21.40
C PHE A 27 -14.60 -9.04 21.20
N LYS A 28 -15.20 -9.59 20.14
CA LYS A 28 -16.65 -9.42 19.93
C LYS A 28 -17.47 -10.05 21.05
N ASN A 29 -16.93 -11.05 21.77
CA ASN A 29 -17.41 -11.63 23.04
C ASN A 29 -16.36 -12.60 23.64
N GLU A 30 -16.43 -12.89 24.95
CA GLU A 30 -15.66 -13.96 25.61
C GLU A 30 -16.29 -15.34 25.32
N PRO A 31 -15.60 -16.29 24.67
CA PRO A 31 -16.21 -17.53 24.21
C PRO A 31 -16.55 -18.51 25.35
N GLU A 32 -17.64 -19.25 25.17
CA GLU A 32 -17.98 -20.41 25.98
C GLU A 32 -17.36 -21.69 25.39
N VAL A 33 -16.69 -22.47 26.23
CA VAL A 33 -16.02 -23.71 25.82
C VAL A 33 -16.35 -24.83 26.81
N ALA A 34 -16.47 -26.06 26.34
CA ALA A 34 -16.80 -27.20 27.18
C ALA A 34 -15.78 -27.41 28.31
N ILE A 35 -16.23 -27.96 29.44
CA ILE A 35 -15.34 -28.34 30.55
C ILE A 35 -14.51 -29.61 30.26
N ARG A 36 -14.85 -30.38 29.21
CA ARG A 36 -14.17 -31.59 28.75
C ARG A 36 -13.76 -31.48 27.29
N ASP A 37 -12.66 -32.13 26.89
CA ASP A 37 -12.19 -32.29 25.49
C ASP A 37 -12.12 -30.98 24.69
N ALA A 38 -11.75 -29.91 25.37
CA ALA A 38 -11.88 -28.56 24.85
C ALA A 38 -10.72 -28.18 23.92
N LYS A 39 -11.00 -28.14 22.61
CA LYS A 39 -10.14 -27.53 21.59
C LYS A 39 -10.69 -26.19 21.15
N TYR A 40 -9.81 -25.24 20.87
CA TYR A 40 -10.22 -23.90 20.44
C TYR A 40 -9.23 -23.28 19.45
N GLU A 41 -9.72 -22.83 18.30
CA GLU A 41 -8.96 -22.03 17.32
C GLU A 41 -9.19 -20.52 17.44
N LEU A 42 -8.13 -19.74 17.58
CA LEU A 42 -8.21 -18.28 17.72
C LEU A 42 -7.56 -17.59 16.51
N LEU A 43 -8.36 -16.84 15.73
CA LEU A 43 -7.88 -15.97 14.65
C LEU A 43 -7.48 -14.59 15.19
N LEU A 44 -6.21 -14.24 15.04
CA LEU A 44 -5.61 -12.95 15.40
C LEU A 44 -5.32 -12.14 14.13
N ASN A 45 -5.84 -10.91 14.06
CA ASN A 45 -5.56 -9.98 12.96
C ASN A 45 -4.78 -8.76 13.49
N LEU A 46 -3.58 -8.58 12.96
CA LEU A 46 -2.72 -7.42 13.21
C LEU A 46 -2.96 -6.38 12.13
N ARG A 47 -3.00 -5.11 12.53
CA ARG A 47 -3.07 -3.99 11.60
C ARG A 47 -2.12 -2.88 12.01
N GLY A 48 -1.32 -2.40 11.06
CA GLY A 48 -0.49 -1.22 11.27
C GLY A 48 -1.34 0.05 11.23
N GLN A 49 -1.49 0.74 12.36
CA GLN A 49 -2.14 2.05 12.45
C GLN A 49 -1.36 2.97 13.41
N ARG A 50 -0.89 4.12 12.92
CA ARG A 50 -0.15 5.11 13.73
C ARG A 50 -1.00 6.35 13.99
N THR A 51 -0.89 6.89 15.21
CA THR A 51 -1.46 8.17 15.64
C THR A 51 -0.36 8.96 16.36
N GLY A 52 0.03 10.13 15.83
CA GLY A 52 0.97 11.05 16.50
C GLY A 52 2.30 11.35 15.76
N ASN A 53 2.93 12.45 16.19
CA ASN A 53 4.08 13.16 15.58
C ASN A 53 5.46 12.50 15.70
N ASP A 54 5.60 11.32 16.31
CA ASP A 54 6.92 10.64 16.46
C ASP A 54 7.38 9.96 15.15
N GLN A 55 7.26 10.64 14.01
CA GLN A 55 7.58 10.08 12.71
C GLN A 55 9.07 9.72 12.72
N LEU A 56 9.40 8.43 12.86
CA LEU A 56 10.72 7.93 12.51
C LEU A 56 10.88 8.17 11.00
N GLY A 57 11.51 9.28 10.66
CA GLY A 57 11.74 9.62 9.27
C GLY A 57 12.68 8.61 8.60
N GLY A 58 12.59 8.54 7.29
CA GLY A 58 13.52 7.81 6.46
C GLY A 58 14.87 8.52 6.40
N ASP A 59 15.91 7.75 6.19
CA ASP A 59 17.24 8.23 5.88
C ASP A 59 17.58 7.86 4.45
N ILE A 60 17.54 8.85 3.57
CA ILE A 60 17.73 8.65 2.14
C ILE A 60 19.10 9.17 1.73
N VAL A 61 19.88 8.32 1.05
CA VAL A 61 21.06 8.76 0.33
C VAL A 61 20.76 8.70 -1.17
N MET A 62 20.83 9.83 -1.84
CA MET A 62 20.71 9.93 -3.28
C MET A 62 22.09 10.02 -3.92
N VAL A 63 22.40 9.11 -4.83
CA VAL A 63 23.62 9.11 -5.64
C VAL A 63 23.25 9.46 -7.07
N LEU A 64 23.70 10.62 -7.55
CA LEU A 64 23.37 11.17 -8.86
C LEU A 64 24.58 11.12 -9.80
N ASP A 65 24.41 10.51 -10.96
CA ASP A 65 25.45 10.47 -11.99
C ASP A 65 25.49 11.77 -12.81
N VAL A 66 26.60 12.49 -12.72
CA VAL A 66 26.88 13.73 -13.45
C VAL A 66 28.20 13.64 -14.23
N ARG A 67 28.66 12.41 -14.54
CA ARG A 67 29.88 12.15 -15.30
C ARG A 67 29.80 12.69 -16.73
N ASP A 68 30.97 13.07 -17.25
CA ASP A 68 31.15 13.34 -18.68
C ASP A 68 30.64 12.15 -19.50
N GLY A 69 29.69 12.39 -20.40
CA GLY A 69 28.97 11.35 -21.16
C GLY A 69 27.47 11.29 -20.86
N ILE A 70 27.04 11.76 -19.67
CA ILE A 70 25.62 11.93 -19.35
C ILE A 70 25.03 12.99 -20.29
N LYS A 71 24.05 12.60 -21.09
CA LYS A 71 23.34 13.53 -21.97
C LYS A 71 22.52 14.55 -21.19
N ALA A 72 22.36 15.75 -21.75
CA ALA A 72 21.68 16.86 -21.09
C ALA A 72 20.23 16.52 -20.71
N GLU A 73 19.51 15.74 -21.53
CA GLU A 73 18.16 15.29 -21.20
C GLU A 73 18.14 14.38 -19.95
N LYS A 74 19.11 13.48 -19.79
CA LYS A 74 19.20 12.59 -18.62
C LYS A 74 19.52 13.38 -17.35
N LEU A 75 20.44 14.34 -17.43
CA LEU A 75 20.76 15.22 -16.30
C LEU A 75 19.55 16.04 -15.87
N LYS A 76 18.80 16.59 -16.83
CA LYS A 76 17.56 17.33 -16.55
C LYS A 76 16.57 16.46 -15.77
N GLU A 77 16.37 15.23 -16.20
CA GLU A 77 15.44 14.31 -15.53
C GLU A 77 15.92 13.86 -14.15
N MET A 78 17.22 13.62 -13.96
CA MET A 78 17.78 13.35 -12.63
C MET A 78 17.57 14.52 -11.67
N LYS A 79 17.70 15.77 -12.15
CA LYS A 79 17.39 16.96 -11.34
C LYS A 79 15.91 17.01 -10.94
N GLN A 80 15.01 16.74 -11.88
CA GLN A 80 13.57 16.72 -11.61
C GLN A 80 13.18 15.63 -10.61
N ALA A 81 13.74 14.42 -10.75
CA ALA A 81 13.51 13.33 -9.83
C ALA A 81 14.07 13.65 -8.43
N ALA A 82 15.27 14.24 -8.34
CA ALA A 82 15.84 14.70 -7.09
C ALA A 82 14.99 15.78 -6.41
N GLN A 83 14.50 16.75 -7.17
CA GLN A 83 13.58 17.77 -6.67
C GLN A 83 12.29 17.14 -6.12
N MET A 84 11.75 16.14 -6.83
CA MET A 84 10.58 15.41 -6.38
C MET A 84 10.83 14.69 -5.06
N VAL A 85 12.00 14.07 -4.87
CA VAL A 85 12.37 13.44 -3.59
C VAL A 85 12.40 14.50 -2.48
N ILE A 86 13.15 15.59 -2.67
CA ILE A 86 13.25 16.70 -1.70
C ILE A 86 11.86 17.21 -1.30
N ASN A 87 10.96 17.37 -2.26
CA ASN A 87 9.60 17.85 -2.01
C ASN A 87 8.76 16.87 -1.19
N LYS A 88 8.88 15.57 -1.44
CA LYS A 88 8.12 14.52 -0.74
C LYS A 88 8.59 14.23 0.68
N LEU A 89 9.86 14.46 1.00
CA LEU A 89 10.41 14.20 2.33
C LEU A 89 9.79 15.13 3.38
N SER A 90 9.45 14.62 4.57
CA SER A 90 8.97 15.40 5.70
C SER A 90 10.13 16.01 6.50
N PRO A 91 9.88 16.97 7.40
CA PRO A 91 10.91 17.50 8.30
C PRO A 91 11.61 16.45 9.18
N SER A 92 10.97 15.30 9.40
CA SER A 92 11.56 14.18 10.16
C SER A 92 12.49 13.31 9.33
N ASP A 93 12.40 13.37 7.99
CA ASP A 93 13.25 12.63 7.07
C ASP A 93 14.61 13.32 6.92
N ARG A 94 15.63 12.53 6.59
CA ARG A 94 16.97 13.04 6.29
C ARG A 94 17.40 12.66 4.89
N LEU A 95 18.11 13.57 4.23
CA LEU A 95 18.65 13.38 2.89
C LEU A 95 20.13 13.70 2.85
N LEU A 96 20.89 12.90 2.10
CA LEU A 96 22.23 13.22 1.62
C LEU A 96 22.27 13.02 0.11
N ILE A 97 22.74 14.04 -0.62
CA ILE A 97 22.98 13.96 -2.06
C ILE A 97 24.48 13.81 -2.30
N VAL A 98 24.86 12.72 -2.97
CA VAL A 98 26.20 12.38 -3.44
C VAL A 98 26.17 12.43 -4.97
N THR A 99 27.25 12.91 -5.58
CA THR A 99 27.37 13.01 -7.06
C THR A 99 28.50 12.13 -7.57
N LEU A 100 28.38 11.63 -8.80
CA LEU A 100 29.42 10.91 -9.52
C LEU A 100 29.89 11.75 -10.72
N PRO A 101 31.19 12.02 -10.92
CA PRO A 101 32.29 11.65 -10.03
C PRO A 101 32.22 12.40 -8.70
N SER A 102 32.65 11.74 -7.62
CA SER A 102 32.70 12.40 -6.31
C SER A 102 33.73 13.53 -6.35
N LYS A 103 33.33 14.74 -6.02
CA LYS A 103 34.27 15.84 -5.77
C LYS A 103 35.08 15.50 -4.50
N SER A 104 36.35 15.89 -4.45
CA SER A 104 37.29 15.57 -3.37
C SER A 104 36.70 15.85 -1.97
N GLU A 105 37.05 15.00 -1.00
CA GLU A 105 36.59 14.92 0.41
C GLU A 105 36.63 16.22 1.24
N LYS A 106 37.11 17.35 0.70
CA LYS A 106 37.29 18.61 1.44
C LYS A 106 35.99 19.33 1.85
N ALA A 107 34.83 18.91 1.33
CA ALA A 107 33.54 19.35 1.82
C ALA A 107 32.77 18.15 2.39
N ALA A 108 33.04 17.78 3.64
CA ALA A 108 32.27 16.76 4.33
C ALA A 108 30.77 17.15 4.32
N ARG A 109 29.96 16.45 3.53
CA ARG A 109 28.51 16.58 3.51
C ARG A 109 27.92 15.47 4.36
N TYR A 110 27.16 15.85 5.37
CA TYR A 110 26.42 14.95 6.25
C TYR A 110 24.94 14.97 5.89
N MET A 111 24.21 13.88 6.19
CA MET A 111 22.75 13.87 6.08
C MET A 111 22.09 15.01 6.85
N ARG A 112 21.15 15.72 6.20
CA ARG A 112 20.40 16.85 6.76
C ARG A 112 18.94 16.49 6.96
N TYR A 113 18.32 17.04 8.00
CA TYR A 113 16.85 16.99 8.14
C TYR A 113 16.19 17.83 7.05
N MET A 114 15.10 17.34 6.46
CA MET A 114 14.39 18.01 5.36
C MET A 114 13.40 19.07 5.87
N ASN A 115 13.90 19.97 6.72
CA ASN A 115 13.22 21.20 7.09
C ASN A 115 13.22 22.21 5.91
N PRO A 116 12.38 23.26 5.93
CA PRO A 116 12.25 24.18 4.79
C PRO A 116 13.58 24.79 4.31
N GLU A 117 14.48 25.14 5.23
CA GLU A 117 15.79 25.71 4.90
C GLU A 117 16.70 24.69 4.18
N SER A 118 16.78 23.47 4.72
CA SER A 118 17.60 22.41 4.14
C SER A 118 17.04 21.95 2.79
N LYS A 119 15.72 21.95 2.62
CA LYS A 119 15.09 21.69 1.32
C LYS A 119 15.49 22.72 0.28
N ALA A 120 15.40 24.02 0.61
CA ALA A 120 15.81 25.09 -0.29
C ALA A 120 17.29 24.99 -0.68
N LEU A 121 18.15 24.61 0.27
CA LEU A 121 19.58 24.37 0.02
C LEU A 121 19.81 23.18 -0.92
N GLU A 122 19.19 22.04 -0.66
CA GLU A 122 19.35 20.85 -1.51
C GLU A 122 18.76 21.07 -2.91
N GLU A 123 17.64 21.78 -3.01
CA GLU A 123 17.06 22.22 -4.29
C GLU A 123 18.03 23.11 -5.06
N TYR A 124 18.62 24.13 -4.42
CA TYR A 124 19.62 24.99 -5.06
C TYR A 124 20.80 24.16 -5.59
N ILE A 125 21.31 23.21 -4.79
CA ILE A 125 22.42 22.33 -5.19
C ILE A 125 22.04 21.50 -6.41
N VAL A 126 20.86 20.87 -6.40
CA VAL A 126 20.35 20.04 -7.50
C VAL A 126 20.21 20.87 -8.78
N GLN A 127 19.61 22.07 -8.71
CA GLN A 127 19.41 22.91 -9.89
C GLN A 127 20.73 23.35 -10.53
N ASN A 128 21.78 23.54 -9.72
CA ASN A 128 23.11 23.95 -10.17
C ASN A 128 24.05 22.79 -10.52
N LEU A 129 23.59 21.53 -10.53
CA LEU A 129 24.40 20.41 -11.01
C LEU A 129 24.76 20.60 -12.49
N VAL A 130 26.01 20.37 -12.83
CA VAL A 130 26.52 20.38 -14.20
C VAL A 130 27.24 19.07 -14.46
N VAL A 131 27.18 18.59 -15.70
CA VAL A 131 28.02 17.46 -16.12
C VAL A 131 29.48 17.87 -15.99
N GLY A 132 30.31 17.00 -15.40
CA GLY A 132 31.73 17.28 -15.27
C GLY A 132 32.51 16.20 -14.54
N GLY A 133 33.78 16.06 -14.88
CA GLY A 133 34.82 15.47 -14.04
C GLY A 133 35.75 14.50 -14.77
N ASN A 134 36.96 14.33 -14.25
CA ASN A 134 37.98 13.50 -14.88
C ASN A 134 37.64 12.00 -14.74
N ALA A 135 37.67 11.26 -15.85
CA ALA A 135 37.50 9.81 -15.89
C ALA A 135 38.41 9.04 -14.89
N ALA A 136 39.54 9.63 -14.49
CA ALA A 136 40.51 9.03 -13.57
C ALA A 136 40.05 8.93 -12.09
N THR A 137 38.98 9.63 -11.67
CA THR A 137 38.47 9.59 -10.29
C THR A 137 37.08 8.92 -10.17
N ASN A 138 36.63 8.26 -11.23
CA ASN A 138 35.32 7.61 -11.30
C ASN A 138 35.32 6.23 -10.64
N ASN A 139 34.70 6.11 -9.47
CA ASN A 139 34.05 4.83 -9.17
C ASN A 139 32.77 5.01 -8.35
N ILE A 140 31.71 4.33 -8.80
CA ILE A 140 30.48 4.09 -8.04
C ILE A 140 30.81 3.59 -6.62
N ASN A 141 31.98 2.93 -6.46
CA ASN A 141 32.50 2.45 -5.18
C ASN A 141 32.67 3.55 -4.14
N GLY A 142 33.26 4.67 -4.52
CA GLY A 142 33.51 5.80 -3.64
C GLY A 142 32.20 6.38 -3.14
N ALA A 143 31.24 6.61 -4.05
CA ALA A 143 29.93 7.12 -3.67
C ALA A 143 29.16 6.15 -2.77
N LEU A 144 29.18 4.84 -3.05
CA LEU A 144 28.55 3.84 -2.19
C LEU A 144 29.23 3.75 -0.83
N LYS A 145 30.57 3.86 -0.76
CA LYS A 145 31.29 3.91 0.53
C LYS A 145 30.92 5.16 1.33
N THR A 146 30.82 6.33 0.69
CA THR A 146 30.36 7.56 1.35
C THR A 146 28.93 7.40 1.87
N ALA A 147 28.04 6.83 1.05
CA ALA A 147 26.66 6.56 1.43
C ALA A 147 26.58 5.63 2.64
N LEU A 148 27.31 4.51 2.60
CA LEU A 148 27.35 3.54 3.68
C LEU A 148 27.97 4.12 4.95
N ASN A 149 29.10 4.83 4.85
CA ASN A 149 29.72 5.46 6.02
C ASN A 149 28.74 6.41 6.72
N ASP A 150 28.03 7.28 5.99
CA ASP A 150 27.07 8.20 6.61
C ASP A 150 25.83 7.47 7.18
N LEU A 151 25.42 6.35 6.57
CA LEU A 151 24.36 5.48 7.10
C LEU A 151 24.83 4.72 8.37
N ASP A 152 26.04 4.14 8.37
CA ASP A 152 26.61 3.26 9.39
C ASP A 152 27.20 3.99 10.60
N HIS A 153 27.74 5.20 10.42
CA HIS A 153 28.17 6.06 11.53
C HIS A 153 27.02 6.40 12.48
N ARG A 154 25.77 6.03 12.15
CA ARG A 154 24.55 6.34 12.90
C ARG A 154 23.99 5.23 13.76
N LYS A 155 24.86 4.53 14.49
CA LYS A 155 24.45 3.78 15.70
C LYS A 155 23.73 4.62 16.79
N LYS A 156 23.44 5.92 16.58
CA LYS A 156 22.84 6.84 17.56
C LYS A 156 21.36 7.22 17.36
N VAL A 157 20.66 6.76 16.32
CA VAL A 157 19.18 6.92 16.22
C VAL A 157 18.54 5.59 15.82
N ALA A 158 18.21 4.77 16.83
CA ALA A 158 17.61 3.46 16.60
C ALA A 158 16.23 3.60 15.93
N GLY A 159 15.93 2.75 14.94
CA GLY A 159 14.58 2.60 14.39
C GLY A 159 14.26 3.29 13.07
N ARG A 160 15.19 4.07 12.48
CA ARG A 160 14.99 4.71 11.17
C ARG A 160 15.30 3.75 10.02
N SER A 161 14.52 3.80 8.95
CA SER A 161 14.79 3.07 7.70
C SER A 161 15.79 3.83 6.84
N GLY A 162 16.89 3.19 6.48
CA GLY A 162 17.85 3.72 5.51
C GLY A 162 17.62 3.15 4.12
N ALA A 163 17.80 3.96 3.07
CA ALA A 163 17.80 3.50 1.69
C ALA A 163 18.77 4.32 0.84
N ILE A 164 19.35 3.67 -0.17
CA ILE A 164 20.18 4.32 -1.18
C ILE A 164 19.40 4.34 -2.50
N ILE A 165 19.28 5.53 -3.10
CA ILE A 165 18.72 5.74 -4.43
C ILE A 165 19.87 6.11 -5.37
N LEU A 166 20.16 5.28 -6.36
CA LEU A 166 21.24 5.48 -7.32
C LEU A 166 20.65 5.75 -8.72
N MET A 167 20.96 6.89 -9.33
CA MET A 167 20.53 7.25 -10.68
C MET A 167 21.75 7.36 -11.59
N SER A 168 21.80 6.60 -12.69
CA SER A 168 22.95 6.54 -13.60
C SER A 168 22.54 6.01 -14.98
N ASP A 169 23.35 6.23 -16.02
CA ASP A 169 23.03 5.79 -17.38
C ASP A 169 23.88 4.63 -17.91
N ASP A 170 25.04 4.39 -17.32
CA ASP A 170 25.89 3.26 -17.65
C ASP A 170 26.82 2.91 -16.47
N GLY A 171 27.29 1.67 -16.39
CA GLY A 171 28.31 1.28 -15.40
C GLY A 171 29.74 1.34 -15.93
N VAL A 172 29.96 2.00 -17.08
CA VAL A 172 30.98 1.58 -18.08
C VAL A 172 32.42 1.94 -17.69
N HIS A 173 32.65 2.64 -16.57
CA HIS A 173 34.01 2.99 -16.13
C HIS A 173 34.39 2.44 -14.76
N ASN A 174 33.87 1.28 -14.39
CA ASN A 174 34.49 0.47 -13.35
C ASN A 174 35.09 -0.77 -13.99
N GLU A 175 36.41 -0.95 -13.83
CA GLU A 175 37.06 -2.26 -13.94
C GLU A 175 36.14 -3.31 -13.31
N SER A 176 35.58 -4.15 -14.17
CA SER A 176 34.56 -5.16 -13.86
C SER A 176 35.00 -5.98 -12.64
N GLY A 177 34.40 -5.71 -11.48
CA GLY A 177 34.53 -6.58 -10.30
C GLY A 177 34.80 -5.93 -8.94
N ARG A 178 34.98 -4.60 -8.80
CA ARG A 178 35.15 -3.99 -7.45
C ARG A 178 33.87 -3.39 -6.83
N ALA A 179 32.92 -2.92 -7.64
CA ALA A 179 31.67 -2.31 -7.13
C ALA A 179 30.68 -3.31 -6.54
N THR A 180 30.61 -4.48 -7.15
CA THR A 180 29.71 -5.57 -6.76
C THR A 180 30.19 -6.30 -5.52
N LYS A 181 31.43 -6.03 -5.07
CA LYS A 181 32.04 -6.54 -3.83
C LYS A 181 31.78 -5.65 -2.61
N ILE A 182 31.14 -4.48 -2.76
CA ILE A 182 30.77 -3.65 -1.62
C ILE A 182 29.58 -4.30 -0.92
N CYS A 183 29.76 -4.60 0.37
CA CYS A 183 28.71 -5.17 1.21
C CYS A 183 27.65 -4.09 1.48
N VAL A 184 26.54 -4.14 0.75
CA VAL A 184 25.35 -3.28 0.89
C VAL A 184 24.17 -4.08 1.46
N ASP A 185 24.44 -5.21 2.11
CA ASP A 185 23.46 -6.16 2.67
C ASP A 185 22.65 -5.61 3.86
N HIS A 186 22.98 -4.43 4.37
CA HIS A 186 22.26 -3.82 5.48
C HIS A 186 21.20 -2.80 5.03
N TYR A 187 21.26 -2.30 3.79
CA TYR A 187 20.36 -1.28 3.26
C TYR A 187 19.90 -1.61 1.83
N PRO A 188 18.62 -1.37 1.48
CA PRO A 188 18.17 -1.48 0.10
C PRO A 188 18.85 -0.43 -0.77
N VAL A 189 19.38 -0.88 -1.92
CA VAL A 189 19.86 -0.02 -2.99
C VAL A 189 18.86 -0.10 -4.16
N TYR A 190 18.20 1.03 -4.42
CA TYR A 190 17.28 1.23 -5.53
C TYR A 190 18.02 1.91 -6.67
N VAL A 191 18.20 1.19 -7.76
CA VAL A 191 18.95 1.67 -8.92
C VAL A 191 17.99 2.05 -10.03
N PHE A 192 18.18 3.24 -10.61
CA PHE A 192 17.44 3.78 -11.73
C PHE A 192 18.43 3.98 -12.87
N CYS A 193 18.43 3.04 -13.80
CA CYS A 193 19.39 2.97 -14.89
C CYS A 193 18.76 3.44 -16.21
N PHE A 194 19.31 4.47 -16.83
CA PHE A 194 18.89 4.88 -18.16
C PHE A 194 19.40 3.94 -19.26
N GLY A 195 18.70 3.87 -20.38
CA GLY A 195 19.18 3.17 -21.58
C GLY A 195 18.96 1.66 -21.53
N ASN A 196 19.94 0.88 -22.00
CA ASN A 196 19.79 -0.57 -22.18
C ASN A 196 20.15 -1.40 -20.93
N GLY A 197 20.43 -0.74 -19.80
CA GLY A 197 20.78 -1.38 -18.55
C GLY A 197 22.27 -1.69 -18.42
N SER A 198 22.72 -1.77 -17.17
CA SER A 198 24.12 -2.08 -16.81
C SER A 198 24.14 -3.28 -15.88
N GLN A 199 24.92 -4.31 -16.25
CA GLN A 199 25.06 -5.51 -15.43
C GLN A 199 25.63 -5.18 -14.04
N VAL A 200 26.61 -4.28 -13.97
CA VAL A 200 27.21 -3.82 -12.70
C VAL A 200 26.17 -3.17 -11.80
N LEU A 201 25.34 -2.27 -12.36
CA LEU A 201 24.27 -1.59 -11.62
C LEU A 201 23.18 -2.56 -11.15
N LYS A 202 22.86 -3.56 -11.98
CA LYS A 202 21.92 -4.63 -11.63
C LYS A 202 22.46 -5.52 -10.50
N GLU A 203 23.74 -5.87 -10.55
CA GLU A 203 24.40 -6.65 -9.50
C GLU A 203 24.46 -5.87 -8.17
N ILE A 204 24.73 -4.56 -8.19
CA ILE A 204 24.69 -3.71 -6.98
C ILE A 204 23.32 -3.76 -6.31
N ALA A 205 22.23 -3.61 -7.08
CA ALA A 205 20.88 -3.70 -6.53
C ALA A 205 20.61 -5.10 -5.95
N THR A 206 20.98 -6.14 -6.70
CA THR A 206 20.73 -7.55 -6.34
C THR A 206 21.51 -8.00 -5.10
N ASN A 207 22.72 -7.47 -4.90
CA ASN A 207 23.55 -7.76 -3.74
C ASN A 207 23.17 -6.96 -2.49
N SER A 208 22.21 -6.04 -2.60
CA SER A 208 21.68 -5.27 -1.47
C SER A 208 20.41 -5.87 -0.89
N LYS A 209 20.13 -5.59 0.38
CA LYS A 209 18.95 -6.12 1.07
C LYS A 209 17.68 -5.48 0.55
N ASP A 210 16.82 -6.28 -0.10
CA ASP A 210 15.56 -5.83 -0.72
C ASP A 210 15.75 -4.78 -1.84
N GLY A 211 16.97 -4.68 -2.41
CA GLY A 211 17.26 -3.75 -3.50
C GLY A 211 16.50 -4.05 -4.78
N LYS A 212 16.34 -3.03 -5.62
CA LYS A 212 15.66 -3.16 -6.91
C LYS A 212 16.41 -2.44 -8.00
N PHE A 213 16.51 -3.09 -9.16
CA PHE A 213 17.01 -2.49 -10.37
C PHE A 213 15.83 -2.08 -11.25
N ASN A 214 15.75 -0.80 -11.58
CA ASN A 214 14.70 -0.21 -12.40
C ASN A 214 15.34 0.35 -13.67
N LEU A 215 14.89 -0.14 -14.82
CA LEU A 215 15.23 0.44 -16.11
C LEU A 215 14.31 1.64 -16.36
N VAL A 216 14.88 2.79 -16.66
CA VAL A 216 14.13 4.05 -16.80
C VAL A 216 14.42 4.72 -18.14
N ASN A 217 13.43 5.42 -18.64
CA ASN A 217 13.58 6.37 -19.73
C ASN A 217 13.56 7.78 -19.15
N PRO A 218 14.12 8.78 -19.86
CA PRO A 218 14.02 10.18 -19.43
C PRO A 218 12.59 10.56 -19.02
N ASP A 219 11.58 10.18 -19.81
CA ASP A 219 10.20 10.63 -19.61
C ASP A 219 9.48 10.06 -18.36
N ASN A 220 10.04 9.04 -17.68
CA ASN A 220 9.36 8.37 -16.57
C ASN A 220 10.18 8.28 -15.27
N LEU A 221 11.41 8.79 -15.23
CA LEU A 221 12.28 8.66 -14.06
C LEU A 221 11.60 9.17 -12.79
N SER A 222 11.03 10.39 -12.82
CA SER A 222 10.39 10.99 -11.65
C SER A 222 9.24 10.14 -11.12
N GLU A 223 8.38 9.57 -11.99
CA GLU A 223 7.26 8.71 -11.58
C GLU A 223 7.78 7.43 -10.90
N VAL A 224 8.77 6.76 -11.49
CA VAL A 224 9.29 5.50 -10.95
C VAL A 224 10.05 5.72 -9.63
N VAL A 225 10.80 6.83 -9.50
CA VAL A 225 11.45 7.23 -8.25
C VAL A 225 10.41 7.59 -7.18
N SER A 226 9.33 8.27 -7.57
CA SER A 226 8.20 8.62 -6.71
C SER A 226 7.57 7.40 -6.05
N GLU A 227 7.23 6.39 -6.86
CA GLU A 227 6.60 5.15 -6.39
C GLU A 227 7.55 4.37 -5.48
N CYS A 228 8.84 4.33 -5.83
CA CYS A 228 9.85 3.71 -5.01
C CYS A 228 10.01 4.40 -3.65
N LEU A 229 10.03 5.73 -3.63
CA LEU A 229 10.12 6.52 -2.40
C LEU A 229 8.89 6.30 -1.51
N ASP A 230 7.69 6.26 -2.09
CA ASP A 230 6.47 5.95 -1.33
C ASP A 230 6.56 4.58 -0.66
N GLY A 231 7.14 3.58 -1.33
CA GLY A 231 7.44 2.28 -0.74
C GLY A 231 8.38 2.39 0.47
N ILE A 232 9.49 3.13 0.34
CA ILE A 232 10.48 3.33 1.42
C ILE A 232 9.85 4.04 2.62
N LEU A 233 9.06 5.09 2.40
CA LEU A 233 8.45 5.90 3.46
C LEU A 233 7.16 5.28 4.03
N SER A 234 6.63 4.21 3.43
CA SER A 234 5.34 3.60 3.83
C SER A 234 5.41 2.65 5.04
N VAL A 235 6.57 2.50 5.71
CA VAL A 235 6.71 1.62 6.89
C VAL A 235 6.41 2.39 8.19
N PRO A 236 5.24 2.22 8.82
CA PRO A 236 4.90 2.87 10.08
C PRO A 236 5.47 2.20 11.32
N VAL A 237 5.78 0.88 11.27
CA VAL A 237 6.22 0.10 12.44
C VAL A 237 7.24 -0.95 12.03
N HIS A 238 8.39 -0.95 12.69
CA HIS A 238 9.52 -1.85 12.42
C HIS A 238 9.57 -3.03 13.40
N ASP A 239 10.10 -4.16 12.93
CA ASP A 239 10.37 -5.38 13.72
C ASP A 239 9.22 -5.82 14.63
N VAL A 240 8.02 -5.92 14.07
CA VAL A 240 6.82 -6.37 14.76
C VAL A 240 6.94 -7.85 15.08
N ASN A 241 6.88 -8.18 16.36
CA ASN A 241 6.74 -9.54 16.85
C ASN A 241 5.42 -9.69 17.59
N LEU A 242 4.62 -10.68 17.25
CA LEU A 242 3.45 -11.10 18.01
C LEU A 242 3.87 -12.12 19.05
N VAL A 243 3.63 -11.83 20.33
CA VAL A 243 3.93 -12.72 21.45
C VAL A 243 2.64 -13.25 22.04
N ILE A 244 2.50 -14.57 22.11
CA ILE A 244 1.34 -15.29 22.64
C ILE A 244 1.81 -16.14 23.81
N LYS A 245 1.43 -15.77 25.03
CA LYS A 245 1.82 -16.46 26.26
C LYS A 245 0.65 -17.27 26.84
N PRO A 246 0.82 -18.57 27.07
CA PRO A 246 -0.07 -19.36 27.92
C PRO A 246 -0.21 -18.73 29.32
N LEU A 247 -1.42 -18.72 29.85
CA LEU A 247 -1.67 -18.34 31.24
C LEU A 247 -2.10 -19.55 32.07
N THR A 248 -1.68 -19.52 33.33
CA THR A 248 -2.07 -20.49 34.36
C THR A 248 -3.15 -19.87 35.23
N SER A 249 -4.33 -20.50 35.25
CA SER A 249 -5.48 -20.07 36.06
C SER A 249 -5.73 -21.05 37.21
N SER A 250 -6.12 -20.54 38.38
CA SER A 250 -6.57 -21.38 39.50
C SER A 250 -7.99 -21.86 39.24
N VAL A 251 -8.22 -23.17 39.30
CA VAL A 251 -9.56 -23.79 39.14
C VAL A 251 -10.17 -24.13 40.49
N THR A 252 -9.32 -24.52 41.44
CA THR A 252 -9.67 -24.65 42.85
C THR A 252 -8.58 -23.97 43.70
N LYS A 253 -8.67 -24.08 45.03
CA LYS A 253 -7.61 -23.60 45.94
C LYS A 253 -6.25 -24.29 45.70
N THR A 254 -6.25 -25.52 45.19
CA THR A 254 -5.05 -26.35 45.02
C THR A 254 -4.74 -26.72 43.57
N ALA A 255 -5.75 -26.73 42.70
CA ALA A 255 -5.60 -27.11 41.30
C ALA A 255 -5.43 -25.88 40.39
N LYS A 256 -4.37 -25.89 39.58
CA LYS A 256 -4.09 -24.90 38.55
C LYS A 256 -4.12 -25.58 37.18
N ILE A 257 -4.60 -24.87 36.18
CA ILE A 257 -4.56 -25.32 34.78
C ILE A 257 -3.84 -24.29 33.93
N THR A 258 -3.06 -24.79 32.98
CA THR A 258 -2.38 -23.96 31.98
C THR A 258 -2.95 -24.28 30.61
N THR A 259 -3.27 -23.25 29.84
CA THR A 259 -3.72 -23.42 28.45
C THR A 259 -2.57 -23.94 27.60
N LYS A 260 -2.78 -24.97 26.78
CA LYS A 260 -1.74 -25.48 25.88
C LYS A 260 -1.92 -24.88 24.49
N ILE A 261 -0.90 -24.20 23.98
CA ILE A 261 -0.83 -23.84 22.56
C ILE A 261 -0.29 -25.06 21.81
N ASN A 262 -1.07 -25.61 20.87
CA ASN A 262 -0.67 -26.75 20.05
C ASN A 262 0.21 -26.27 18.88
N LYS A 263 -0.31 -25.34 18.07
CA LYS A 263 0.36 -24.80 16.87
C LYS A 263 -0.08 -23.36 16.62
N VAL A 264 0.80 -22.58 16.00
CA VAL A 264 0.47 -21.25 15.48
C VAL A 264 0.69 -21.25 13.96
N TYR A 265 -0.37 -21.03 13.20
CA TYR A 265 -0.30 -20.90 11.75
C TYR A 265 -0.07 -19.43 11.44
N ALA A 266 1.05 -19.11 10.79
CA ALA A 266 1.39 -17.74 10.40
C ALA A 266 2.25 -17.72 9.13
N GLY A 267 1.92 -18.47 8.09
CA GLY A 267 2.64 -18.34 6.82
C GLY A 267 4.09 -18.82 6.91
N LYS A 268 4.93 -18.17 6.09
CA LYS A 268 6.39 -18.30 6.11
C LYS A 268 7.06 -17.43 7.18
N TYR A 269 6.29 -16.80 8.08
CA TYR A 269 6.88 -15.94 9.10
C TYR A 269 7.69 -16.78 10.10
N PRO A 270 8.91 -16.35 10.44
CA PRO A 270 9.71 -17.01 11.46
C PRO A 270 8.94 -17.08 12.79
N GLN A 271 9.07 -18.21 13.48
CA GLN A 271 8.47 -18.43 14.78
C GLN A 271 9.49 -19.02 15.74
N SER A 272 9.39 -18.64 17.02
CA SER A 272 10.12 -19.26 18.10
C SER A 272 9.16 -19.67 19.22
N ARG A 273 9.52 -20.74 19.94
CA ARG A 273 8.77 -21.24 21.09
C ARG A 273 9.69 -21.34 22.29
N GLU A 274 9.24 -20.80 23.41
CA GLU A 274 9.92 -20.95 24.70
C GLU A 274 9.42 -22.21 25.40
N GLU A 275 10.31 -23.17 25.67
CA GLU A 275 9.95 -24.49 26.21
C GLU A 275 9.34 -24.42 27.61
N GLN A 276 9.88 -23.55 28.48
CA GLN A 276 9.46 -23.46 29.88
C GLN A 276 8.05 -22.89 30.05
N THR A 277 7.69 -21.88 29.25
CA THR A 277 6.41 -21.18 29.38
C THR A 277 5.38 -21.62 28.35
N GLY A 278 5.83 -22.28 27.27
CA GLY A 278 5.01 -22.59 26.11
C GLY A 278 4.65 -21.35 25.27
N SER A 279 5.27 -20.20 25.53
CA SER A 279 5.05 -18.96 24.78
C SER A 279 5.52 -19.10 23.34
N VAL A 280 4.76 -18.53 22.41
CA VAL A 280 5.11 -18.52 20.98
C VAL A 280 5.27 -17.07 20.53
N THR A 281 6.37 -16.81 19.82
CA THR A 281 6.63 -15.52 19.17
C THR A 281 6.61 -15.70 17.66
N VAL A 282 5.84 -14.88 16.96
CA VAL A 282 5.82 -14.82 15.49
C VAL A 282 6.43 -13.49 15.04
N SER A 283 7.48 -13.55 14.24
CA SER A 283 8.18 -12.38 13.73
C SER A 283 7.59 -11.98 12.38
N PHE A 284 6.80 -10.90 12.37
CA PHE A 284 6.19 -10.35 11.16
C PHE A 284 7.12 -9.37 10.41
N GLY A 285 8.23 -8.96 11.02
CA GLY A 285 9.14 -7.98 10.45
C GLY A 285 8.50 -6.60 10.38
N ASN A 286 8.68 -5.90 9.27
CA ASN A 286 8.08 -4.58 9.07
C ASN A 286 6.58 -4.71 8.79
N LEU A 287 5.77 -3.85 9.43
CA LEU A 287 4.33 -3.79 9.21
C LEU A 287 3.98 -2.46 8.55
N TYR A 288 3.55 -2.52 7.29
CA TYR A 288 3.26 -1.38 6.43
C TYR A 288 1.93 -0.69 6.80
N LYS A 289 1.77 0.56 6.38
CA LYS A 289 0.55 1.35 6.65
C LYS A 289 -0.68 0.62 6.10
N ARG A 290 -1.68 0.38 6.95
CA ARG A 290 -2.94 -0.35 6.63
C ARG A 290 -2.76 -1.81 6.24
N GLU A 291 -1.54 -2.33 6.22
CA GLU A 291 -1.27 -3.75 6.03
C GLU A 291 -1.93 -4.56 7.14
N LYS A 292 -2.44 -5.73 6.77
CA LYS A 292 -3.03 -6.70 7.68
C LYS A 292 -2.19 -7.97 7.66
N ARG A 293 -1.88 -8.48 8.84
CA ARG A 293 -1.27 -9.80 9.02
C ARG A 293 -2.18 -10.64 9.91
N ALA A 294 -2.19 -11.94 9.69
CA ALA A 294 -3.02 -12.85 10.45
C ALA A 294 -2.19 -14.00 11.03
N ALA A 295 -2.60 -14.48 12.20
CA ALA A 295 -2.14 -15.73 12.77
C ALA A 295 -3.35 -16.51 13.31
N VAL A 296 -3.33 -17.83 13.16
CA VAL A 296 -4.32 -18.72 13.77
C VAL A 296 -3.64 -19.51 14.87
N VAL A 297 -4.18 -19.47 16.08
CA VAL A 297 -3.65 -20.17 17.26
C VAL A 297 -4.55 -21.35 17.57
N ASP A 298 -3.98 -22.55 17.57
CA ASP A 298 -4.67 -23.78 17.95
C ASP A 298 -4.37 -24.09 19.43
N LEU A 299 -5.43 -24.22 20.23
CA LEU A 299 -5.38 -24.36 21.68
C LEU A 299 -6.03 -25.66 22.15
N SER A 300 -5.44 -26.26 23.17
CA SER A 300 -6.08 -27.28 24.01
C SER A 300 -6.27 -26.74 25.42
N LEU A 301 -7.47 -26.89 25.96
CA LEU A 301 -7.86 -26.48 27.30
C LEU A 301 -8.10 -27.74 28.14
N LEU A 302 -7.33 -27.91 29.22
CA LEU A 302 -7.42 -29.09 30.08
C LEU A 302 -8.81 -29.25 30.70
N ASP A 303 -9.19 -30.51 30.94
CA ASP A 303 -10.43 -30.89 31.59
C ASP A 303 -10.55 -30.27 33.00
N ILE A 304 -11.75 -29.84 33.34
CA ILE A 304 -12.07 -29.34 34.68
C ILE A 304 -13.37 -29.93 35.20
N ALA A 305 -13.46 -30.03 36.53
CA ALA A 305 -14.63 -30.61 37.19
C ALA A 305 -15.85 -29.67 37.18
N ASN A 306 -15.62 -28.36 37.36
CA ASN A 306 -16.67 -27.37 37.56
C ASN A 306 -16.56 -26.21 36.54
N PRO A 307 -17.68 -25.62 36.11
CA PRO A 307 -17.68 -24.41 35.30
C PRO A 307 -16.95 -23.25 35.98
N ILE A 308 -16.12 -22.55 35.22
CA ILE A 308 -15.32 -21.41 35.70
C ILE A 308 -14.87 -20.56 34.51
N ASP A 309 -14.58 -19.29 34.75
CA ASP A 309 -13.95 -18.45 33.74
C ASP A 309 -12.44 -18.40 33.97
N ILE A 310 -11.67 -18.56 32.90
CA ILE A 310 -10.21 -18.58 32.98
C ILE A 310 -9.59 -17.58 32.03
N ASN A 311 -8.45 -17.02 32.44
CA ASN A 311 -7.58 -16.28 31.54
C ASN A 311 -6.70 -17.31 30.82
N ALA A 312 -6.92 -17.50 29.53
CA ALA A 312 -6.29 -18.56 28.76
C ALA A 312 -4.94 -18.12 28.18
N LEU A 313 -4.87 -16.90 27.62
CA LEU A 313 -3.66 -16.36 27.00
C LEU A 313 -3.44 -14.89 27.36
N GLN A 314 -2.18 -14.49 27.39
CA GLN A 314 -1.75 -13.09 27.30
C GLN A 314 -1.10 -12.85 25.94
N ILE A 315 -1.60 -11.85 25.19
CA ILE A 315 -1.18 -11.57 23.82
C ILE A 315 -0.71 -10.13 23.74
N PHE A 316 0.45 -9.87 23.14
CA PHE A 316 0.93 -8.51 22.89
C PHE A 316 1.87 -8.48 21.71
N CYS A 317 2.13 -7.28 21.17
CA CYS A 317 3.18 -7.09 20.20
C CYS A 317 4.38 -6.41 20.84
N THR A 318 5.57 -6.76 20.37
CA THR A 318 6.76 -5.91 20.51
C THR A 318 7.12 -5.33 19.15
N TYR A 319 7.68 -4.14 19.14
CA TYR A 319 8.10 -3.46 17.92
C TYR A 319 9.23 -2.51 18.22
N ARG A 320 9.98 -2.11 17.20
CA ARG A 320 11.04 -1.13 17.32
C ARG A 320 10.46 0.29 17.26
N GLY A 321 10.67 1.06 18.33
CA GLY A 321 10.41 2.49 18.41
C GLY A 321 11.71 3.31 18.52
N GLU A 322 11.60 4.62 18.70
CA GLU A 322 12.74 5.54 18.68
C GLU A 322 13.73 5.29 19.84
N THR A 323 13.21 4.89 20.99
CA THR A 323 13.98 4.67 22.23
C THR A 323 14.37 3.21 22.46
N GLY A 324 14.07 2.31 21.49
CA GLY A 324 14.35 0.88 21.59
C GLY A 324 13.12 0.02 21.32
N ILE A 325 13.08 -1.18 21.90
CA ILE A 325 11.95 -2.10 21.72
C ILE A 325 10.79 -1.65 22.63
N LEU A 326 9.68 -1.28 22.00
CA LEU A 326 8.43 -0.96 22.67
C LEU A 326 7.52 -2.19 22.71
N LYS A 327 6.63 -2.22 23.69
CA LYS A 327 5.67 -3.31 23.92
C LYS A 327 4.26 -2.73 24.02
N THR A 328 3.30 -3.35 23.33
CA THR A 328 1.90 -2.97 23.44
C THR A 328 1.32 -3.42 24.78
N ASN A 329 0.24 -2.77 25.21
CA ASN A 329 -0.54 -3.23 26.36
C ASN A 329 -0.96 -4.71 26.16
N PRO A 330 -0.77 -5.57 27.17
CA PRO A 330 -1.10 -6.97 27.06
C PRO A 330 -2.61 -7.20 27.03
N LEU A 331 -3.05 -7.94 26.02
CA LEU A 331 -4.41 -8.42 25.86
C LEU A 331 -4.59 -9.74 26.60
N ILE A 332 -5.61 -9.84 27.45
CA ILE A 332 -5.97 -11.09 28.11
C ILE A 332 -7.12 -11.74 27.36
N PHE A 333 -6.88 -12.93 26.81
CA PHE A 333 -7.93 -13.75 26.20
C PHE A 333 -8.59 -14.62 27.27
N ARG A 334 -9.82 -14.26 27.64
CA ARG A 334 -10.62 -14.96 28.66
C ARG A 334 -11.59 -15.94 28.00
N VAL A 335 -11.77 -17.11 28.63
CA VAL A 335 -12.63 -18.21 28.18
C VAL A 335 -13.57 -18.62 29.31
N LYS A 336 -14.87 -18.76 29.00
CA LYS A 336 -15.91 -19.21 29.92
C LYS A 336 -16.09 -20.72 29.80
N ARG A 337 -15.61 -21.50 30.77
CA ARG A 337 -15.74 -22.97 30.74
C ARG A 337 -17.12 -23.37 31.29
N ARG A 338 -17.90 -24.14 30.52
CA ARG A 338 -19.30 -24.50 30.83
C ARG A 338 -19.56 -25.98 30.56
N THR A 339 -20.46 -26.61 31.33
CA THR A 339 -20.86 -28.02 31.14
C THR A 339 -21.56 -28.23 29.81
N ALA A 340 -22.47 -27.32 29.47
CA ALA A 340 -23.16 -27.26 28.18
C ALA A 340 -23.00 -25.83 27.63
N PRO A 341 -22.01 -25.58 26.75
CA PRO A 341 -21.82 -24.27 26.14
C PRO A 341 -23.03 -23.90 25.29
N THR A 342 -23.57 -22.69 25.49
CA THR A 342 -24.74 -22.20 24.73
C THR A 342 -24.36 -21.86 23.28
N VAL A 343 -23.07 -21.61 23.06
CA VAL A 343 -22.48 -21.30 21.75
C VAL A 343 -21.17 -22.08 21.65
N THR A 344 -21.11 -23.05 20.74
CA THR A 344 -19.86 -23.72 20.38
C THR A 344 -19.15 -22.96 19.25
N GLN A 345 -17.84 -23.18 19.11
CA GLN A 345 -16.99 -22.55 18.09
C GLN A 345 -17.44 -22.81 16.64
N SER A 346 -18.34 -23.78 16.45
CA SER A 346 -18.80 -24.37 15.18
C SER A 346 -19.68 -23.49 14.30
N THR A 347 -19.80 -22.18 14.57
CA THR A 347 -20.60 -21.32 13.69
C THR A 347 -20.00 -21.34 12.28
N ARG A 348 -20.81 -21.74 11.30
CA ARG A 348 -20.38 -22.04 9.93
C ARG A 348 -19.55 -20.91 9.31
N THR A 349 -19.81 -19.66 9.68
CA THR A 349 -19.09 -18.47 9.19
C THR A 349 -17.70 -18.33 9.81
N TYR A 350 -17.54 -18.57 11.12
CA TYR A 350 -16.23 -18.49 11.80
C TYR A 350 -15.34 -19.64 11.37
N ALA A 351 -15.86 -20.87 11.43
CA ALA A 351 -15.12 -22.07 11.02
C ALA A 351 -14.59 -21.93 9.58
N LYS A 352 -15.42 -21.42 8.65
CA LYS A 352 -14.97 -21.09 7.30
C LYS A 352 -13.87 -20.04 7.27
N SER A 353 -13.98 -18.98 8.07
CA SER A 353 -12.96 -17.91 8.11
C SER A 353 -11.61 -18.40 8.63
N VAL A 354 -11.62 -19.23 9.67
CA VAL A 354 -10.42 -19.85 10.24
C VAL A 354 -9.82 -20.85 9.25
N GLU A 355 -10.64 -21.68 8.63
CA GLU A 355 -10.19 -22.67 7.65
C GLU A 355 -9.58 -21.99 6.42
N MET A 356 -10.20 -20.93 5.90
CA MET A 356 -9.64 -20.13 4.80
C MET A 356 -8.31 -19.49 5.21
N ALA A 357 -8.24 -18.85 6.38
CA ALA A 357 -7.01 -18.25 6.88
C ALA A 357 -5.90 -19.28 7.07
N LYS A 358 -6.20 -20.47 7.60
CA LYS A 358 -5.23 -21.57 7.70
C LYS A 358 -4.73 -22.00 6.33
N ARG A 359 -5.61 -22.23 5.35
CA ARG A 359 -5.22 -22.61 3.98
C ARG A 359 -4.33 -21.55 3.31
N GLU A 360 -4.68 -20.27 3.45
CA GLU A 360 -3.87 -19.15 2.97
C GLU A 360 -2.48 -19.13 3.62
N LEU A 361 -2.41 -19.36 4.93
CA LEU A 361 -1.17 -19.37 5.71
C LEU A 361 -0.34 -20.65 5.51
N GLU A 362 -0.94 -21.75 5.09
CA GLU A 362 -0.22 -23.02 4.85
C GLU A 362 0.26 -23.18 3.40
N GLY A 363 -0.07 -22.22 2.52
CA GLY A 363 0.46 -22.20 1.14
C GLY A 363 -0.16 -23.24 0.21
N THR A 364 -1.27 -23.88 0.61
CA THR A 364 -2.04 -24.75 -0.28
C THR A 364 -2.71 -23.88 -1.34
N SER A 365 -2.47 -24.15 -2.62
CA SER A 365 -3.00 -23.37 -3.74
C SER A 365 -4.53 -23.26 -3.65
N VAL A 366 -5.03 -22.08 -3.25
CA VAL A 366 -6.44 -21.70 -3.38
C VAL A 366 -6.55 -20.74 -4.54
N THR A 367 -7.52 -21.02 -5.41
CA THR A 367 -8.01 -20.18 -6.51
C THR A 367 -8.01 -18.69 -6.18
N PRO A 368 -7.66 -17.81 -7.13
CA PRO A 368 -7.30 -16.43 -6.86
C PRO A 368 -8.44 -15.66 -6.16
N ILE A 369 -8.21 -15.28 -4.91
CA ILE A 369 -8.93 -14.22 -4.24
C ILE A 369 -8.30 -12.92 -4.71
N THR A 370 -9.01 -12.19 -5.57
CA THR A 370 -8.58 -10.87 -6.06
C THR A 370 -8.37 -9.93 -4.87
N PRO A 371 -7.21 -9.25 -4.72
CA PRO A 371 -6.99 -8.29 -3.65
C PRO A 371 -8.10 -7.23 -3.66
N LYS A 372 -8.77 -7.03 -2.53
CA LYS A 372 -9.84 -6.04 -2.39
C LYS A 372 -9.19 -4.65 -2.39
N LEU A 373 -9.02 -4.04 -3.58
CA LEU A 373 -8.60 -2.64 -3.68
C LEU A 373 -9.53 -1.80 -2.78
N MET A 374 -8.95 -0.95 -1.92
CA MET A 374 -9.71 0.11 -1.24
C MET A 374 -10.07 1.16 -2.30
N VAL A 375 -11.29 1.06 -2.81
CA VAL A 375 -11.81 1.93 -3.86
C VAL A 375 -12.88 2.84 -3.26
N GLU A 376 -12.74 4.14 -3.47
CA GLU A 376 -13.74 5.15 -3.17
C GLU A 376 -14.69 5.32 -4.35
N LYS A 377 -15.99 5.47 -4.09
CA LYS A 377 -17.02 5.65 -5.12
C LYS A 377 -17.43 7.11 -5.18
N TYR A 378 -17.45 7.69 -6.38
CA TYR A 378 -18.08 8.99 -6.63
C TYR A 378 -19.22 8.81 -7.64
N GLY A 379 -20.41 9.31 -7.30
CA GLY A 379 -21.65 8.97 -7.99
C GLY A 379 -22.43 7.83 -7.30
N PRO A 380 -23.38 7.18 -7.99
CA PRO A 380 -23.68 7.38 -9.40
C PRO A 380 -24.43 8.70 -9.61
N TYR A 381 -24.06 9.43 -10.65
CA TYR A 381 -24.76 10.63 -11.11
C TYR A 381 -25.86 10.19 -12.08
N GLY A 382 -27.06 10.76 -11.98
CA GLY A 382 -28.23 10.31 -12.75
C GLY A 382 -29.26 9.57 -11.90
N SER A 383 -29.84 8.50 -12.46
CA SER A 383 -30.81 7.63 -11.81
C SER A 383 -30.35 7.14 -10.43
N GLN A 384 -31.27 7.18 -9.46
CA GLN A 384 -31.07 6.69 -8.09
C GLN A 384 -31.55 5.24 -7.91
N ASN A 385 -31.97 4.58 -8.99
CA ASN A 385 -32.33 3.17 -8.98
C ASN A 385 -31.10 2.28 -8.75
N PRO A 386 -31.27 1.02 -8.29
CA PRO A 386 -30.16 0.11 -8.03
C PRO A 386 -29.22 -0.05 -9.25
N GLU A 387 -27.92 0.08 -8.98
CA GLU A 387 -26.83 -0.14 -9.94
C GLU A 387 -26.93 -1.55 -10.55
N ASN A 388 -26.77 -1.67 -11.87
CA ASN A 388 -26.76 -2.96 -12.57
C ASN A 388 -25.46 -3.24 -13.32
N TYR A 389 -24.49 -2.30 -13.28
CA TYR A 389 -23.14 -2.55 -13.75
C TYR A 389 -22.10 -2.00 -12.77
N SER A 390 -21.02 -2.76 -12.65
CA SER A 390 -19.85 -2.38 -11.85
C SER A 390 -18.62 -2.96 -12.50
N TYR A 391 -17.73 -2.10 -12.98
CA TYR A 391 -16.61 -2.49 -13.80
C TYR A 391 -15.33 -1.84 -13.31
N LYS A 392 -14.29 -2.66 -13.08
CA LYS A 392 -12.98 -2.21 -12.64
C LYS A 392 -11.94 -2.72 -13.62
N PHE A 393 -11.05 -1.82 -14.03
CA PHE A 393 -9.89 -2.18 -14.84
C PHE A 393 -8.96 -3.06 -14.02
N GLN A 394 -8.40 -4.10 -14.65
CA GLN A 394 -7.39 -4.96 -14.03
C GLN A 394 -6.04 -4.25 -13.99
N GLU A 395 -5.13 -4.77 -13.18
CA GLU A 395 -3.78 -4.23 -13.08
C GLU A 395 -3.04 -4.32 -14.43
N GLY A 396 -2.43 -3.21 -14.84
CA GLY A 396 -1.75 -3.09 -16.13
C GLY A 396 -2.66 -2.85 -17.34
N GLU A 397 -3.99 -2.83 -17.17
CA GLU A 397 -4.90 -2.43 -18.24
C GLU A 397 -4.95 -0.91 -18.42
N SER A 398 -5.16 -0.47 -19.65
CA SER A 398 -5.28 0.96 -20.00
C SER A 398 -6.43 1.20 -20.98
N ILE A 399 -7.05 2.38 -20.89
CA ILE A 399 -8.09 2.79 -21.83
C ILE A 399 -7.40 3.26 -23.11
N LYS A 400 -7.72 2.63 -24.24
CA LYS A 400 -7.18 3.00 -25.56
C LYS A 400 -8.13 3.93 -26.31
N HIS A 401 -9.42 3.63 -26.26
CA HIS A 401 -10.46 4.46 -26.86
C HIS A 401 -11.66 4.54 -25.94
N VAL A 402 -12.34 5.68 -25.98
CA VAL A 402 -13.70 5.82 -25.47
C VAL A 402 -14.61 6.11 -26.66
N ILE A 403 -15.74 5.40 -26.70
CA ILE A 403 -16.80 5.61 -27.68
C ILE A 403 -18.02 6.07 -26.90
N VAL A 404 -18.61 7.19 -27.30
CA VAL A 404 -19.87 7.67 -26.73
C VAL A 404 -20.92 7.65 -27.82
N ARG A 405 -22.02 6.93 -27.57
CA ARG A 405 -23.21 6.94 -28.41
C ARG A 405 -24.23 7.91 -27.85
N TYR A 406 -24.77 8.78 -28.69
CA TYR A 406 -25.68 9.81 -28.25
C TYR A 406 -26.61 10.28 -29.37
N GLY A 407 -27.77 10.78 -28.94
CA GLY A 407 -28.73 11.50 -29.76
C GLY A 407 -29.25 12.70 -28.99
N TYR A 408 -30.53 12.68 -28.62
CA TYR A 408 -31.11 13.69 -27.73
C TYR A 408 -30.49 13.65 -26.33
N ILE A 409 -30.11 12.46 -25.88
CA ILE A 409 -29.44 12.20 -24.60
C ILE A 409 -28.26 11.24 -24.84
N VAL A 410 -27.61 10.75 -23.77
CA VAL A 410 -26.52 9.77 -23.88
C VAL A 410 -27.11 8.35 -23.92
N ASP A 411 -26.85 7.65 -25.02
CA ASP A 411 -27.36 6.29 -25.25
C ASP A 411 -26.46 5.26 -24.58
N ALA A 412 -25.14 5.37 -24.81
CA ALA A 412 -24.15 4.45 -24.25
C ALA A 412 -22.75 5.06 -24.14
N ILE A 413 -21.95 4.48 -23.23
CA ILE A 413 -20.52 4.70 -23.13
C ILE A 413 -19.78 3.36 -23.28
N GLU A 414 -18.76 3.34 -24.12
CA GLU A 414 -17.94 2.16 -24.39
C GLU A 414 -16.47 2.45 -24.13
N PHE A 415 -15.78 1.50 -23.50
CA PHE A 415 -14.35 1.53 -23.24
C PHE A 415 -13.68 0.42 -24.02
N VAL A 416 -12.76 0.80 -24.93
CA VAL A 416 -11.82 -0.14 -25.54
C VAL A 416 -10.58 -0.19 -24.65
N VAL A 417 -10.37 -1.31 -23.99
CA VAL A 417 -9.33 -1.52 -22.99
C VAL A 417 -8.22 -2.38 -23.58
N ALA A 418 -6.97 -1.92 -23.45
CA ALA A 418 -5.78 -2.68 -23.80
C ALA A 418 -5.26 -3.44 -22.58
N LYS A 419 -4.94 -4.72 -22.78
CA LYS A 419 -4.30 -5.59 -21.81
C LYS A 419 -2.77 -5.45 -21.87
N PRO A 420 -2.02 -5.85 -20.82
CA PRO A 420 -0.56 -5.81 -20.82
C PRO A 420 0.12 -6.58 -21.96
N ASN A 421 -0.53 -7.63 -22.47
CA ASN A 421 -0.03 -8.44 -23.59
C ASN A 421 -0.30 -7.81 -24.98
N GLY A 422 -0.94 -6.63 -25.04
CA GLY A 422 -1.25 -5.92 -26.28
C GLY A 422 -2.66 -6.18 -26.84
N ASP A 423 -3.38 -7.21 -26.35
CA ASP A 423 -4.74 -7.51 -26.78
C ASP A 423 -5.73 -6.43 -26.33
N THR A 424 -6.82 -6.23 -27.08
CA THR A 424 -7.90 -5.31 -26.69
C THR A 424 -9.24 -6.02 -26.51
N TYR A 425 -10.07 -5.49 -25.62
CA TYR A 425 -11.48 -5.86 -25.49
C TYR A 425 -12.35 -4.65 -25.22
N THR A 426 -13.65 -4.77 -25.47
CA THR A 426 -14.60 -3.66 -25.32
C THR A 426 -15.60 -3.94 -24.21
N LYS A 427 -15.91 -2.91 -23.42
CA LYS A 427 -17.01 -2.91 -22.44
C LYS A 427 -17.94 -1.74 -22.69
N MET A 428 -19.22 -2.04 -22.87
CA MET A 428 -20.27 -1.08 -23.19
C MET A 428 -21.31 -1.02 -22.06
N PHE A 429 -21.77 0.18 -21.75
CA PHE A 429 -22.85 0.46 -20.80
C PHE A 429 -23.84 1.42 -21.44
N GLY A 430 -25.06 0.94 -21.71
CA GLY A 430 -26.09 1.69 -22.44
C GLY A 430 -26.82 0.84 -23.47
N GLY A 431 -27.63 1.50 -24.30
CA GLY A 431 -28.36 0.85 -25.39
C GLY A 431 -27.58 0.81 -26.71
N ASP A 432 -27.87 -0.18 -27.54
CA ASP A 432 -27.28 -0.37 -28.88
C ASP A 432 -28.10 0.35 -29.97
N ASN A 433 -28.64 1.52 -29.65
CA ASN A 433 -29.39 2.30 -30.63
C ASN A 433 -28.44 2.73 -31.76
N GLU A 434 -28.90 2.68 -33.02
CA GLU A 434 -28.15 3.08 -34.22
C GLU A 434 -27.99 4.61 -34.37
N ASN A 435 -27.75 5.30 -33.25
CA ASN A 435 -27.55 6.75 -33.21
C ASN A 435 -26.09 7.15 -33.44
N GLN A 436 -25.83 8.46 -33.44
CA GLN A 436 -24.49 9.01 -33.63
C GLN A 436 -23.53 8.44 -32.57
N SER A 437 -22.34 8.04 -33.02
CA SER A 437 -21.25 7.62 -32.14
C SER A 437 -20.01 8.45 -32.42
N ILE A 438 -19.27 8.77 -31.37
CA ILE A 438 -17.96 9.41 -31.49
C ILE A 438 -16.92 8.58 -30.76
N LYS A 439 -15.84 8.26 -31.47
CA LYS A 439 -14.69 7.53 -30.95
C LYS A 439 -13.51 8.49 -30.84
N PHE A 440 -12.91 8.57 -29.66
CA PHE A 440 -11.67 9.30 -29.46
C PHE A 440 -10.64 8.43 -28.74
N ALA A 441 -9.37 8.62 -29.10
CA ALA A 441 -8.25 7.84 -28.61
C ALA A 441 -7.59 8.54 -27.43
N PHE A 442 -7.22 7.76 -26.42
CA PHE A 442 -6.37 8.21 -25.34
C PHE A 442 -4.92 8.13 -25.83
N LYS A 443 -4.15 9.20 -25.62
CA LYS A 443 -2.72 9.23 -25.90
C LYS A 443 -1.95 8.38 -24.87
N SER A 444 -0.69 8.08 -25.16
CA SER A 444 0.19 7.42 -24.18
C SER A 444 0.26 8.25 -22.89
N GLY A 445 0.03 7.60 -21.74
CA GLY A 445 -0.03 8.26 -20.43
C GLY A 445 -1.31 9.05 -20.12
N GLU A 446 -2.28 9.08 -21.03
CA GLU A 446 -3.58 9.71 -20.79
C GLU A 446 -4.45 8.84 -19.88
N LYS A 447 -4.99 9.42 -18.81
CA LYS A 447 -5.79 8.76 -17.78
C LYS A 447 -7.08 9.54 -17.56
N LEU A 448 -8.19 8.82 -17.36
CA LEU A 448 -9.48 9.41 -17.00
C LEU A 448 -9.38 10.08 -15.63
N THR A 449 -9.85 11.33 -15.51
CA THR A 449 -9.77 12.12 -14.28
C THR A 449 -11.13 12.53 -13.73
N GLN A 450 -12.16 12.65 -14.57
CA GLN A 450 -13.49 13.11 -14.12
C GLN A 450 -14.57 12.85 -15.19
N PHE A 451 -15.79 12.59 -14.73
CA PHE A 451 -17.00 12.82 -15.52
C PHE A 451 -17.72 14.08 -15.03
N SER A 452 -18.23 14.85 -15.98
CA SER A 452 -19.18 15.95 -15.72
C SER A 452 -20.29 15.95 -16.75
N GLY A 453 -21.38 16.67 -16.51
CA GLY A 453 -22.49 16.73 -17.46
C GLY A 453 -23.82 17.09 -16.80
N THR A 454 -24.91 16.67 -17.44
CA THR A 454 -26.27 16.91 -16.95
C THR A 454 -27.11 15.64 -16.95
N TYR A 455 -28.08 15.55 -16.06
CA TYR A 455 -29.07 14.47 -15.99
C TYR A 455 -30.45 15.01 -15.63
N GLY A 456 -31.51 14.28 -15.93
CA GLY A 456 -32.89 14.68 -15.62
C GLY A 456 -33.91 13.71 -16.21
N ASN A 457 -35.19 14.06 -16.09
CA ASN A 457 -36.30 13.20 -16.50
C ASN A 457 -36.52 13.31 -18.01
N TYR A 458 -36.36 12.20 -18.74
CA TYR A 458 -36.52 12.19 -20.19
C TYR A 458 -37.95 11.85 -20.61
N LYS A 459 -38.61 12.80 -21.28
CA LYS A 459 -40.05 12.73 -21.56
C LYS A 459 -40.47 11.60 -22.52
N TYR A 460 -39.53 11.11 -23.33
CA TYR A 460 -39.80 10.06 -24.32
C TYR A 460 -39.52 8.64 -23.80
N GLN A 461 -39.09 8.49 -22.54
CA GLN A 461 -38.82 7.20 -21.91
C GLN A 461 -39.51 7.14 -20.53
N GLY A 462 -40.82 7.41 -20.50
CA GLY A 462 -41.62 7.33 -19.28
C GLY A 462 -41.14 8.22 -18.13
N ASN A 463 -40.56 9.39 -18.43
CA ASN A 463 -39.99 10.33 -17.46
C ASN A 463 -38.88 9.73 -16.57
N GLN A 464 -38.17 8.72 -17.05
CA GLN A 464 -37.02 8.15 -16.35
C GLN A 464 -35.88 9.16 -16.25
N CYS A 465 -35.16 9.13 -15.12
CA CYS A 465 -33.98 9.94 -14.89
C CYS A 465 -32.77 9.38 -15.65
N LEU A 466 -32.28 10.09 -16.68
CA LEU A 466 -31.23 9.65 -17.59
C LEU A 466 -30.08 10.65 -17.68
N ILE A 467 -28.90 10.20 -18.12
CA ILE A 467 -27.78 11.09 -18.45
C ILE A 467 -28.11 11.85 -19.73
N ALA A 468 -28.33 13.15 -19.58
CA ALA A 468 -28.71 14.05 -20.67
C ALA A 468 -27.49 14.49 -21.49
N THR A 469 -26.40 14.84 -20.80
CA THR A 469 -25.12 15.15 -21.42
C THR A 469 -23.96 14.61 -20.59
N ILE A 470 -22.84 14.25 -21.24
CA ILE A 470 -21.61 13.82 -20.56
C ILE A 470 -20.35 14.42 -21.20
N LYS A 471 -19.42 14.87 -20.35
CA LYS A 471 -18.05 15.23 -20.68
C LYS A 471 -17.09 14.29 -19.97
N ILE A 472 -16.03 13.91 -20.69
CA ILE A 472 -15.01 12.97 -20.25
C ILE A 472 -13.71 13.72 -20.13
N HIS A 473 -13.22 13.93 -18.91
CA HIS A 473 -12.01 14.69 -18.63
C HIS A 473 -10.83 13.76 -18.42
N THR A 474 -9.66 14.15 -18.93
CA THR A 474 -8.41 13.42 -18.76
C THR A 474 -7.31 14.34 -18.24
N ASN A 475 -6.21 13.76 -17.78
CA ASN A 475 -5.02 14.54 -17.38
C ASN A 475 -4.40 15.32 -18.56
N LEU A 476 -4.56 14.85 -19.81
CA LEU A 476 -4.07 15.53 -21.01
C LEU A 476 -5.12 16.39 -21.73
N CYS A 477 -6.40 16.23 -21.37
CA CYS A 477 -7.50 17.08 -21.82
C CYS A 477 -8.37 17.52 -20.63
N PRO A 478 -7.91 18.48 -19.80
CA PRO A 478 -8.65 18.93 -18.62
C PRO A 478 -9.98 19.62 -18.96
N SER A 479 -10.08 20.25 -20.13
CA SER A 479 -11.33 20.86 -20.64
C SER A 479 -12.41 19.83 -20.97
N GLY A 480 -12.02 18.57 -21.18
CA GLY A 480 -12.88 17.42 -21.41
C GLY A 480 -13.31 17.24 -22.87
N TYR A 481 -13.49 15.98 -23.26
CA TYR A 481 -14.13 15.58 -24.51
C TYR A 481 -15.66 15.65 -24.35
N GLY A 482 -16.35 16.37 -25.24
CA GLY A 482 -17.80 16.58 -25.19
C GLY A 482 -18.20 18.06 -24.99
N PRO A 483 -19.45 18.35 -24.59
CA PRO A 483 -20.44 17.41 -24.07
C PRO A 483 -21.07 16.56 -25.18
N PHE A 484 -21.29 15.29 -24.90
CA PHE A 484 -22.01 14.36 -25.76
C PHE A 484 -23.43 14.19 -25.25
N GLY A 485 -24.40 14.06 -26.16
CA GLY A 485 -25.83 14.22 -25.88
C GLY A 485 -26.29 15.66 -26.12
N ARG A 486 -27.48 15.85 -26.69
CA ARG A 486 -28.03 17.20 -26.99
C ARG A 486 -28.83 17.81 -25.83
N GLY A 487 -29.09 17.05 -24.78
CA GLY A 487 -29.93 17.47 -23.64
C GLY A 487 -31.40 17.76 -24.01
N MET A 488 -31.90 17.20 -25.11
CA MET A 488 -33.22 17.53 -25.64
C MET A 488 -34.31 16.67 -25.01
N GLY A 489 -35.45 17.29 -24.67
CA GLY A 489 -36.58 16.59 -24.08
C GLY A 489 -36.35 16.11 -22.64
N VAL A 490 -35.41 16.75 -21.92
CA VAL A 490 -35.09 16.45 -20.52
C VAL A 490 -35.64 17.55 -19.62
N GLU A 491 -36.38 17.15 -18.60
CA GLU A 491 -36.95 18.02 -17.56
C GLU A 491 -36.21 17.85 -16.23
N HIS A 492 -36.36 18.81 -15.31
CA HIS A 492 -35.68 18.80 -14.00
C HIS A 492 -34.15 18.62 -14.10
N VAL A 493 -33.53 19.30 -15.07
CA VAL A 493 -32.11 19.14 -15.40
C VAL A 493 -31.24 19.52 -14.20
N ARG A 494 -30.31 18.63 -13.86
CA ARG A 494 -29.31 18.82 -12.80
C ARG A 494 -27.91 18.64 -13.38
N ASN A 495 -27.00 19.51 -12.98
CA ASN A 495 -25.58 19.37 -13.29
C ASN A 495 -24.96 18.32 -12.38
N PHE A 496 -23.98 17.59 -12.90
CA PHE A 496 -23.12 16.75 -12.10
C PHE A 496 -21.66 16.92 -12.49
N SER A 497 -20.80 16.65 -11.52
CA SER A 497 -19.37 16.62 -11.71
C SER A 497 -18.74 15.74 -10.64
N THR A 498 -17.73 14.98 -11.05
CA THR A 498 -16.85 14.32 -10.09
C THR A 498 -16.16 15.39 -9.22
N PRO A 499 -16.20 15.28 -7.88
CA PRO A 499 -15.55 16.27 -7.02
C PRO A 499 -14.03 16.15 -7.17
N LEU A 500 -13.37 17.28 -7.43
CA LEU A 500 -11.92 17.38 -7.52
C LEU A 500 -11.36 18.12 -6.29
N PRO A 501 -10.12 17.84 -5.86
CA PRO A 501 -9.20 16.85 -6.42
C PRO A 501 -9.55 15.41 -6.00
N LEU A 502 -9.27 14.45 -6.89
CA LEU A 502 -9.35 13.03 -6.54
C LEU A 502 -8.09 12.58 -5.80
N ASN A 503 -8.27 11.79 -4.74
CA ASN A 503 -7.17 11.21 -3.95
C ASN A 503 -6.60 9.93 -4.58
N GLY A 504 -6.53 9.87 -5.92
CA GLY A 504 -5.96 8.74 -6.65
C GLY A 504 -6.53 8.52 -8.05
N PRO A 505 -6.03 7.54 -8.80
CA PRO A 505 -6.45 7.28 -10.17
C PRO A 505 -7.82 6.64 -10.21
N ILE A 506 -8.56 6.91 -11.29
CA ILE A 506 -9.79 6.20 -11.61
C ILE A 506 -9.43 4.79 -12.08
N VAL A 507 -9.97 3.79 -11.39
CA VAL A 507 -9.74 2.36 -11.64
C VAL A 507 -10.99 1.62 -12.07
N GLY A 508 -12.07 2.33 -12.36
CA GLY A 508 -13.29 1.73 -12.86
C GLY A 508 -14.46 2.68 -12.93
N VAL A 509 -15.58 2.15 -13.43
CA VAL A 509 -16.86 2.83 -13.57
C VAL A 509 -17.99 1.94 -13.07
N PHE A 510 -19.06 2.55 -12.59
CA PHE A 510 -20.24 1.82 -12.14
C PHE A 510 -21.49 2.67 -12.39
N GLY A 511 -22.67 2.08 -12.29
CA GLY A 511 -23.91 2.82 -12.44
C GLY A 511 -25.05 1.92 -12.88
N ARG A 512 -25.97 2.53 -13.65
CA ARG A 512 -27.12 1.85 -14.18
C ARG A 512 -27.33 2.19 -15.65
N HIS A 513 -27.70 1.19 -16.44
CA HIS A 513 -28.17 1.40 -17.80
C HIS A 513 -29.29 0.44 -18.18
N HIS A 514 -30.05 0.83 -19.19
CA HIS A 514 -30.97 -0.07 -19.90
C HIS A 514 -30.86 0.26 -21.39
N ASN A 515 -31.94 0.77 -22.01
CA ASN A 515 -31.93 1.29 -23.38
C ASN A 515 -31.11 2.58 -23.54
N TYR A 516 -30.78 3.24 -22.43
CA TYR A 516 -29.97 4.45 -22.36
C TYR A 516 -29.04 4.38 -21.14
N LEU A 517 -28.06 5.27 -21.06
CA LEU A 517 -27.25 5.45 -19.87
C LEU A 517 -28.07 6.16 -18.79
N GLU A 518 -28.49 5.45 -17.75
CA GLU A 518 -29.33 6.00 -16.69
C GLU A 518 -28.49 6.72 -15.62
N SER A 519 -27.34 6.14 -15.26
CA SER A 519 -26.42 6.73 -14.29
C SER A 519 -24.99 6.26 -14.47
N VAL A 520 -24.04 7.11 -14.08
CA VAL A 520 -22.60 6.83 -14.16
C VAL A 520 -21.86 7.32 -12.91
N GLY A 521 -20.93 6.53 -12.43
CA GLY A 521 -20.04 6.84 -11.32
C GLY A 521 -18.66 6.25 -11.55
N ILE A 522 -17.71 6.66 -10.72
CA ILE A 522 -16.30 6.25 -10.84
C ILE A 522 -15.80 5.58 -9.57
N PHE A 523 -14.88 4.65 -9.79
CA PHE A 523 -14.09 4.00 -8.77
C PHE A 523 -12.71 4.66 -8.71
N VAL A 524 -12.36 5.23 -7.57
CA VAL A 524 -11.05 5.86 -7.35
C VAL A 524 -10.23 4.98 -6.42
N LYS A 525 -9.06 4.53 -6.88
CA LYS A 525 -8.12 3.81 -6.01
C LYS A 525 -7.58 4.82 -5.01
N LYS A 526 -7.92 4.65 -3.74
CA LYS A 526 -7.50 5.58 -2.69
C LYS A 526 -5.98 5.48 -2.53
N ILE A 527 -5.24 6.48 -3.02
CA ILE A 527 -3.84 6.69 -2.66
C ILE A 527 -3.89 7.25 -1.25
N THR A 528 -3.48 6.44 -0.29
CA THR A 528 -3.58 6.83 1.10
C THR A 528 -2.36 7.66 1.43
N SER A 529 -2.52 8.98 1.38
CA SER A 529 -1.62 9.94 2.03
C SER A 529 -1.33 9.51 3.47
#